data_AF-A0A2D6A1B7-F1
#
_entry.id   AF-A0A2D6A1B7-F1
#
_cell.length_a   1.000
_cell.length_b   1.000
_cell.length_c   1.000
_cell.angle_alpha   90.00
_cell.angle_beta   90.00
_cell.angle_gamma   90.00
#
_symmetry.space_group_name_H-M   'P 1'
#
loop_
_entity.id
_entity.type
_entity.pdbx_description
1 polymer ?
#
loop_
_entity_poly.entity_id
_entity_poly.type
_entity_poly.pdbx_seq_one_letter_code
_entity_poly.pdbx_strand_id
1 'polypeptide(L)'
;PFSVFGSPEKQHLNCFQESFYNSYIYQEGSCGMNAYKLIKTCFENQIDEVEVLTIACADGLLEPINCRVFTPQSARAGDMTGWGWGFHVVLKHNKYIYDLDFGAEPNVVTAEEYFPKMFNAESRNSLDVITTSGLDYVNWSHRGELTWFWYTHNNVEAVYERMADYWMKSSTLNH
;
A
#
# COMPACT_ATOMS: atom_id res chain seq x y z
N PRO A 1 -0.72 7.08 39.06
CA PRO A 1 -1.26 7.92 37.96
C PRO A 1 -1.10 7.18 36.62
N PHE A 2 -2.22 6.82 36.01
CA PHE A 2 -2.33 5.93 34.87
C PHE A 2 -1.80 6.56 33.57
N SER A 3 -0.95 5.86 32.82
CA SER A 3 -0.78 6.10 31.38
C SER A 3 -1.61 5.06 30.62
N VAL A 4 -2.85 5.41 30.27
CA VAL A 4 -3.82 4.54 29.56
C VAL A 4 -3.62 4.58 28.03
N PHE A 5 -2.57 5.24 27.54
CA PHE A 5 -2.23 5.19 26.13
C PHE A 5 -1.20 4.09 25.92
N GLY A 6 -1.60 3.01 25.23
CA GLY A 6 -0.65 2.03 24.69
C GLY A 6 0.42 2.74 23.86
N SER A 7 1.58 2.11 23.66
CA SER A 7 2.59 2.69 22.76
C SER A 7 1.95 3.05 21.40
N PRO A 8 2.38 4.13 20.72
CA PRO A 8 1.86 4.51 19.42
C PRO A 8 1.77 3.33 18.43
N GLU A 9 2.74 2.41 18.49
CA GLU A 9 2.76 1.15 17.73
C GLU A 9 1.55 0.24 18.00
N LYS A 10 1.09 0.14 19.27
CA LYS A 10 -0.11 -0.65 19.62
C LYS A 10 -1.40 0.00 19.13
N GLN A 11 -1.46 1.33 19.10
CA GLN A 11 -2.64 2.04 18.61
C GLN A 11 -2.87 1.79 17.12
N HIS A 12 -1.80 1.89 16.32
CA HIS A 12 -1.86 1.62 14.88
C HIS A 12 -2.17 0.16 14.56
N LEU A 13 -1.61 -0.77 15.33
CA LEU A 13 -1.91 -2.18 15.18
C LEU A 13 -3.41 -2.48 15.41
N ASN A 14 -4.00 -1.93 16.47
CA ASN A 14 -5.42 -2.12 16.75
C ASN A 14 -6.30 -1.51 15.65
N CYS A 15 -5.99 -0.28 15.21
CA CYS A 15 -6.73 0.37 14.14
C CYS A 15 -6.63 -0.40 12.81
N PHE A 16 -5.44 -0.92 12.50
CA PHE A 16 -5.24 -1.76 11.32
C PHE A 16 -6.05 -3.05 11.39
N GLN A 17 -6.06 -3.74 12.55
CA GLN A 17 -6.86 -4.95 12.75
C GLN A 17 -8.36 -4.68 12.54
N GLU A 18 -8.88 -3.56 13.05
CA GLU A 18 -10.27 -3.16 12.81
C GLU A 18 -10.53 -2.83 11.33
N SER A 19 -9.60 -2.09 10.71
CA SER A 19 -9.68 -1.70 9.30
C SER A 19 -9.63 -2.90 8.35
N PHE A 20 -8.89 -3.95 8.72
CA PHE A 20 -8.74 -5.18 7.94
C PHE A 20 -10.07 -5.89 7.68
N TYR A 21 -11.02 -5.83 8.62
CA TYR A 21 -12.35 -6.42 8.45
C TYR A 21 -13.43 -5.43 8.00
N ASN A 22 -13.06 -4.15 7.81
CA ASN A 22 -14.00 -3.11 7.45
C ASN A 22 -14.14 -3.00 5.92
N SER A 23 -15.30 -3.42 5.39
CA SER A 23 -15.61 -3.38 3.95
C SER A 23 -15.76 -1.97 3.37
N TYR A 24 -15.86 -0.93 4.19
CA TYR A 24 -15.74 0.45 3.72
C TYR A 24 -14.28 0.81 3.42
N ILE A 25 -13.34 0.30 4.23
CA ILE A 25 -11.90 0.55 4.07
C ILE A 25 -11.33 -0.34 2.97
N TYR A 26 -11.61 -1.64 3.02
CA TYR A 26 -11.11 -2.60 2.06
C TYR A 26 -12.04 -2.78 0.86
N GLN A 27 -11.50 -2.59 -0.33
CA GLN A 27 -12.14 -2.94 -1.60
C GLN A 27 -11.16 -3.73 -2.47
N GLU A 28 -11.60 -4.87 -2.98
CA GLU A 28 -10.80 -5.74 -3.85
C GLU A 28 -10.34 -4.99 -5.11
N GLY A 29 -9.11 -5.27 -5.57
CA GLY A 29 -8.53 -4.64 -6.74
C GLY A 29 -8.29 -3.13 -6.59
N SER A 30 -8.42 -2.58 -5.38
CA SER A 30 -8.39 -1.14 -5.11
C SER A 30 -7.26 -0.75 -4.14
N CYS A 31 -6.09 -1.42 -4.19
CA CYS A 31 -4.97 -1.25 -3.25
C CYS A 31 -4.57 0.21 -3.00
N GLY A 32 -4.54 1.06 -4.04
CA GLY A 32 -4.25 2.48 -3.87
C GLY A 32 -5.31 3.25 -3.05
N MET A 33 -6.60 2.93 -3.22
CA MET A 33 -7.69 3.54 -2.46
C MET A 33 -7.74 2.98 -1.03
N ASN A 34 -7.44 1.69 -0.88
CA ASN A 34 -7.32 1.02 0.41
C ASN A 34 -6.23 1.69 1.27
N ALA A 35 -5.06 1.95 0.68
CA ALA A 35 -3.97 2.67 1.33
C ALA A 35 -4.38 4.09 1.75
N TYR A 36 -5.05 4.85 0.86
CA TYR A 36 -5.56 6.19 1.19
C TYR A 36 -6.52 6.15 2.39
N LYS A 37 -7.51 5.26 2.36
CA LYS A 37 -8.50 5.15 3.45
C LYS A 37 -7.81 4.73 4.75
N LEU A 38 -6.86 3.80 4.69
CA LEU A 38 -6.10 3.36 5.86
C LEU A 38 -5.26 4.49 6.47
N ILE A 39 -4.61 5.34 5.66
CA ILE A 39 -3.93 6.55 6.15
C ILE A 39 -4.91 7.46 6.89
N LYS A 40 -6.05 7.77 6.26
CA LYS A 40 -7.06 8.66 6.85
C LYS A 40 -7.68 8.10 8.12
N THR A 41 -7.79 6.78 8.24
CA THR A 41 -8.42 6.14 9.41
C THR A 41 -7.43 5.92 10.55
N CYS A 42 -6.22 5.43 10.26
CA CYS A 42 -5.27 5.01 11.30
C CYS A 42 -4.11 5.98 11.53
N PHE A 43 -3.72 6.75 10.51
CA PHE A 43 -2.48 7.53 10.53
C PHE A 43 -2.69 9.03 10.31
N GLU A 44 -3.92 9.55 10.36
CA GLU A 44 -4.20 10.96 10.01
C GLU A 44 -3.35 11.96 10.81
N ASN A 45 -3.13 11.69 12.10
CA ASN A 45 -2.32 12.55 12.97
C ASN A 45 -0.81 12.28 12.92
N GLN A 46 -0.38 11.31 12.10
CA GLN A 46 1.02 10.90 11.93
C GLN A 46 1.34 10.68 10.45
N ILE A 47 0.64 11.40 9.57
CA ILE A 47 0.71 11.21 8.13
C ILE A 47 2.12 11.47 7.58
N ASP A 48 2.87 12.35 8.23
CA ASP A 48 4.26 12.70 7.89
C ASP A 48 5.26 11.58 8.22
N GLU A 49 4.86 10.60 9.04
CA GLU A 49 5.68 9.43 9.39
C GLU A 49 5.36 8.21 8.51
N VAL A 50 4.32 8.30 7.67
CA VAL A 50 3.91 7.22 6.78
C VAL A 50 4.60 7.36 5.43
N GLU A 51 5.08 6.25 4.93
CA GLU A 51 5.55 6.06 3.57
C GLU A 51 4.54 5.17 2.84
N VAL A 52 4.22 5.52 1.60
CA VAL A 52 3.43 4.69 0.69
C VAL A 52 4.39 4.05 -0.30
N LEU A 53 4.41 2.73 -0.34
CA LEU A 53 5.23 1.96 -1.27
C LEU A 53 4.34 1.51 -2.44
N THR A 54 4.64 2.01 -3.63
CA THR A 54 4.09 1.49 -4.88
C THR A 54 5.08 0.49 -5.45
N ILE A 55 4.65 -0.76 -5.55
CA ILE A 55 5.48 -1.91 -5.91
C ILE A 55 5.04 -2.38 -7.28
N ALA A 56 5.98 -2.60 -8.20
CA ALA A 56 5.73 -3.21 -9.51
C ALA A 56 6.90 -4.13 -9.89
N CYS A 57 6.77 -4.90 -10.97
CA CYS A 57 7.90 -5.58 -11.60
C CYS A 57 8.38 -4.74 -12.79
N ALA A 58 9.69 -4.58 -12.94
CA ALA A 58 10.29 -3.92 -14.10
C ALA A 58 10.06 -4.71 -15.41
N ASP A 59 9.86 -6.02 -15.31
CA ASP A 59 9.85 -6.97 -16.44
C ASP A 59 8.59 -7.84 -16.54
N GLY A 60 7.48 -7.47 -15.88
CA GLY A 60 6.25 -8.25 -15.97
C GLY A 60 5.19 -7.90 -14.94
N LEU A 61 4.46 -8.92 -14.50
CA LEU A 61 3.46 -8.82 -13.45
C LEU A 61 4.05 -9.25 -12.11
N LEU A 62 3.53 -8.69 -11.02
CA LEU A 62 3.77 -9.19 -9.67
C LEU A 62 3.01 -10.50 -9.47
N GLU A 63 3.69 -11.52 -8.96
CA GLU A 63 3.08 -12.80 -8.62
C GLU A 63 2.99 -12.95 -7.10
N PRO A 64 1.82 -12.66 -6.50
CA PRO A 64 1.63 -12.82 -5.07
C PRO A 64 1.50 -14.30 -4.70
N ILE A 65 2.10 -14.69 -3.58
CA ILE A 65 2.07 -16.06 -3.03
C ILE A 65 1.42 -16.14 -1.65
N ASN A 66 1.15 -14.99 -1.00
CA ASN A 66 0.48 -14.93 0.31
C ASN A 66 -0.43 -13.71 0.39
N CYS A 67 -1.46 -13.69 -0.45
CA CYS A 67 -2.43 -12.61 -0.49
C CYS A 67 -3.82 -13.06 -0.05
N ARG A 68 -4.61 -12.08 0.39
CA ARG A 68 -6.02 -12.23 0.66
C ARG A 68 -6.81 -12.16 -0.64
N VAL A 69 -7.78 -13.06 -0.80
CA VAL A 69 -8.86 -12.88 -1.78
C VAL A 69 -10.11 -12.55 -0.99
N PHE A 70 -10.62 -11.33 -1.14
CA PHE A 70 -11.85 -10.95 -0.45
C PHE A 70 -13.05 -11.50 -1.21
N THR A 71 -13.74 -12.46 -0.61
CA THR A 71 -15.13 -12.72 -0.96
C THR A 71 -15.99 -12.34 0.23
N PRO A 72 -17.16 -11.71 0.06
CA PRO A 72 -18.07 -11.38 1.16
C PRO A 72 -18.48 -12.59 2.03
N GLN A 73 -18.13 -13.82 1.63
CA GLN A 73 -18.45 -15.07 2.32
C GLN A 73 -17.24 -15.92 2.75
N SER A 74 -15.99 -15.56 2.40
CA SER A 74 -14.82 -16.33 2.85
C SER A 74 -13.60 -15.45 3.11
N ALA A 75 -13.16 -15.48 4.36
CA ALA A 75 -11.84 -15.06 4.81
C ALA A 75 -10.82 -16.16 4.44
N ARG A 76 -10.68 -16.47 3.15
CA ARG A 76 -9.64 -17.38 2.67
C ARG A 76 -8.51 -16.56 2.05
N ALA A 77 -7.29 -16.78 2.55
CA ALA A 77 -6.12 -16.66 1.69
C ALA A 77 -6.33 -17.65 0.54
N GLY A 78 -6.63 -17.13 -0.63
CA GLY A 78 -6.73 -17.92 -1.84
C GLY A 78 -5.35 -18.07 -2.44
N ASP A 79 -5.07 -19.26 -2.96
CA ASP A 79 -3.94 -19.49 -3.85
C ASP A 79 -4.17 -18.66 -5.13
N MET A 80 -3.57 -17.47 -5.21
CA MET A 80 -3.57 -16.61 -6.42
C MET A 80 -2.45 -16.98 -7.39
N THR A 81 -1.87 -18.19 -7.27
CA THR A 81 -0.92 -18.67 -8.27
C THR A 81 -1.54 -18.52 -9.68
N GLY A 82 -0.94 -17.65 -10.49
CA GLY A 82 -1.36 -17.36 -11.87
C GLY A 82 -2.14 -16.06 -12.10
N TRP A 83 -2.51 -15.27 -11.08
CA TRP A 83 -3.10 -13.93 -11.26
C TRP A 83 -2.05 -12.85 -11.02
N GLY A 84 -1.37 -12.43 -12.09
CA GLY A 84 -0.36 -11.38 -12.02
C GLY A 84 -0.98 -10.00 -11.76
N TRP A 85 -0.42 -9.24 -10.81
CA TRP A 85 -0.81 -7.86 -10.55
C TRP A 85 0.09 -6.89 -11.31
N GLY A 86 -0.47 -5.83 -11.91
CA GLY A 86 0.33 -4.80 -12.57
C GLY A 86 1.18 -3.98 -11.59
N PHE A 87 0.66 -3.76 -10.38
CA PHE A 87 1.35 -3.14 -9.25
C PHE A 87 0.59 -3.46 -7.95
N HIS A 88 1.18 -3.12 -6.82
CA HIS A 88 0.56 -3.15 -5.50
C HIS A 88 0.92 -1.91 -4.70
N VAL A 89 0.07 -1.52 -3.75
CA VAL A 89 0.30 -0.37 -2.88
C VAL A 89 0.15 -0.77 -1.43
N VAL A 90 1.17 -0.48 -0.63
CA VAL A 90 1.17 -0.75 0.82
C VAL A 90 1.65 0.46 1.60
N LEU A 91 1.34 0.48 2.91
CA LEU A 91 1.85 1.50 3.81
C LEU A 91 3.05 0.96 4.58
N LYS A 92 4.03 1.81 4.80
CA LYS A 92 5.13 1.62 5.73
C LYS A 92 5.09 2.72 6.78
N HIS A 93 5.05 2.35 8.05
CA HIS A 93 5.23 3.28 9.16
C HIS A 93 6.38 2.74 10.01
N ASN A 94 7.42 3.56 10.19
CA ASN A 94 8.70 3.11 10.73
C ASN A 94 9.29 1.95 9.90
N LYS A 95 9.44 0.75 10.50
CA LYS A 95 9.97 -0.45 9.84
C LYS A 95 8.88 -1.44 9.42
N TYR A 96 7.61 -1.14 9.71
CA TYR A 96 6.50 -2.08 9.61
C TYR A 96 5.64 -1.81 8.39
N ILE A 97 5.21 -2.89 7.73
CA ILE A 97 4.30 -2.88 6.58
C ILE A 97 2.88 -3.16 7.04
N TYR A 98 1.95 -2.32 6.58
CA TYR A 98 0.52 -2.46 6.77
C TYR A 98 -0.11 -2.66 5.39
N ASP A 99 -0.59 -3.87 5.14
CA ASP A 99 -1.15 -4.30 3.87
C ASP A 99 -2.44 -5.08 4.11
N LEU A 100 -3.56 -4.58 3.58
CA LEU A 100 -4.86 -5.21 3.74
C LEU A 100 -5.03 -6.46 2.85
N ASP A 101 -4.14 -6.63 1.87
CA ASP A 101 -4.08 -7.79 0.99
C ASP A 101 -3.07 -8.84 1.48
N PHE A 102 -2.35 -8.63 2.59
CA PHE A 102 -1.33 -9.56 3.08
C PHE A 102 -1.88 -10.62 4.04
N GLY A 103 -1.82 -11.89 3.62
CA GLY A 103 -2.25 -13.04 4.43
C GLY A 103 -3.76 -13.12 4.70
N ALA A 104 -4.19 -14.15 5.42
CA ALA A 104 -5.59 -14.37 5.76
C ALA A 104 -6.08 -13.53 6.96
N GLU A 105 -5.17 -13.06 7.79
CA GLU A 105 -5.42 -12.38 9.06
C GLU A 105 -4.59 -11.09 9.13
N PRO A 106 -5.04 -10.05 9.87
CA PRO A 106 -4.31 -8.79 9.97
C PRO A 106 -2.94 -9.01 10.60
N ASN A 107 -1.91 -8.87 9.78
CA ASN A 107 -0.53 -9.05 10.21
C ASN A 107 0.32 -7.84 9.81
N VAL A 108 1.14 -7.37 10.75
CA VAL A 108 2.05 -6.25 10.57
C VAL A 108 3.47 -6.80 10.75
N VAL A 109 4.23 -6.81 9.66
CA VAL A 109 5.57 -7.41 9.60
C VAL A 109 6.59 -6.38 9.14
N THR A 110 7.87 -6.66 9.31
CA THR A 110 8.90 -5.80 8.73
C THR A 110 8.95 -5.92 7.21
N ALA A 111 9.52 -4.92 6.53
CA ALA A 111 9.73 -4.99 5.07
C ALA A 111 10.58 -6.22 4.67
N GLU A 112 11.59 -6.56 5.47
CA GLU A 112 12.45 -7.74 5.27
C GLU A 112 11.65 -9.05 5.29
N GLU A 113 10.64 -9.15 6.15
CA GLU A 113 9.77 -10.31 6.23
C GLU A 113 8.64 -10.28 5.19
N TYR A 114 8.20 -9.08 4.81
CA TYR A 114 7.06 -8.86 3.92
C TYR A 114 7.33 -9.38 2.51
N PHE A 115 8.36 -8.87 1.82
CA PHE A 115 8.59 -9.17 0.40
C PHE A 115 8.77 -10.68 0.13
N PRO A 116 9.58 -11.44 0.90
CA PRO A 116 9.75 -12.87 0.70
C PRO A 116 8.48 -13.70 0.92
N LYS A 117 7.57 -13.22 1.78
CA LYS A 117 6.28 -13.86 2.05
C LYS A 117 5.22 -13.46 1.05
N MET A 118 5.24 -12.23 0.56
CA MET A 118 4.19 -11.69 -0.30
C MET A 118 4.37 -12.11 -1.76
N PHE A 119 5.58 -11.98 -2.31
CA PHE A 119 5.85 -12.21 -3.74
C PHE A 119 6.74 -13.43 -3.95
N ASN A 120 6.62 -14.10 -5.09
CA ASN A 120 7.51 -15.22 -5.44
C ASN A 120 8.98 -14.77 -5.68
N ALA A 121 9.88 -15.72 -5.92
CA ALA A 121 11.29 -15.39 -6.14
C ALA A 121 11.57 -14.60 -7.43
N GLU A 122 10.79 -14.83 -8.48
CA GLU A 122 10.97 -14.19 -9.79
C GLU A 122 10.61 -12.70 -9.72
N SER A 123 9.39 -12.38 -9.27
CA SER A 123 8.96 -10.99 -9.06
C SER A 123 9.91 -10.26 -8.11
N ARG A 124 10.40 -10.92 -7.04
CA ARG A 124 11.35 -10.30 -6.08
C ARG A 124 12.66 -9.84 -6.72
N ASN A 125 13.12 -10.50 -7.78
CA ASN A 125 14.37 -10.15 -8.45
C ASN A 125 14.23 -8.93 -9.37
N SER A 126 13.00 -8.54 -9.70
CA SER A 126 12.69 -7.43 -10.60
C SER A 126 11.76 -6.38 -9.98
N LEU A 127 11.62 -6.38 -8.65
CA LEU A 127 10.80 -5.38 -7.98
C LEU A 127 11.36 -3.99 -8.20
N ASP A 128 10.45 -3.11 -8.56
CA ASP A 128 10.65 -1.69 -8.58
C ASP A 128 9.72 -1.07 -7.54
N VAL A 129 10.30 -0.30 -6.61
CA VAL A 129 9.59 0.22 -5.44
C VAL A 129 9.74 1.73 -5.41
N ILE A 130 8.63 2.41 -5.60
CA ILE A 130 8.54 3.86 -5.51
C ILE A 130 7.97 4.23 -4.14
N THR A 131 8.72 5.01 -3.38
CA THR A 131 8.31 5.52 -2.08
C THR A 131 7.77 6.94 -2.20
N THR A 132 6.58 7.18 -1.66
CA THR A 132 5.95 8.51 -1.55
C THR A 132 5.63 8.80 -0.10
N SER A 133 5.68 10.06 0.35
CA SER A 133 5.19 10.42 1.69
C SER A 133 3.67 10.19 1.80
N GLY A 134 3.17 9.86 2.99
CA GLY A 134 1.74 9.73 3.24
C GLY A 134 0.97 11.01 2.92
N LEU A 135 1.59 12.17 3.21
CA LEU A 135 1.00 13.48 2.96
C LEU A 135 0.83 13.76 1.47
N ASP A 136 1.89 13.54 0.67
CA ASP A 136 1.82 13.72 -0.79
C ASP A 136 0.80 12.77 -1.42
N TYR A 137 0.81 11.51 -0.98
CA TYR A 137 -0.13 10.50 -1.47
C TYR A 137 -1.59 10.89 -1.21
N VAL A 138 -1.93 11.36 -0.01
CA VAL A 138 -3.27 11.86 0.33
C VAL A 138 -3.63 13.10 -0.50
N ASN A 139 -2.69 14.03 -0.69
CA ASN A 139 -2.92 15.23 -1.48
C ASN A 139 -3.19 14.92 -2.96
N TRP A 140 -2.50 13.95 -3.56
CA TRP A 140 -2.78 13.46 -4.92
C TRP A 140 -4.15 12.76 -5.00
N SER A 141 -4.47 11.94 -4.00
CA SER A 141 -5.76 11.25 -3.89
C SER A 141 -6.93 12.24 -3.89
N HIS A 142 -6.81 13.32 -3.11
CA HIS A 142 -7.87 14.33 -2.97
C HIS A 142 -8.13 15.12 -4.26
N ARG A 143 -7.10 15.29 -5.10
CA ARG A 143 -7.21 15.97 -6.41
C ARG A 143 -7.81 15.09 -7.52
N GLY A 144 -8.19 13.84 -7.23
CA GLY A 144 -8.68 12.89 -8.24
C GLY A 144 -7.58 12.41 -9.18
N GLU A 145 -6.31 12.56 -8.79
CA GLU A 145 -5.15 12.17 -9.62
C GLU A 145 -4.85 10.67 -9.52
N LEU A 146 -5.27 10.02 -8.41
CA LEU A 146 -5.21 8.56 -8.33
C LEU A 146 -6.10 7.89 -9.37
N THR A 147 -7.30 8.42 -9.65
CA THR A 147 -8.21 7.94 -10.73
C THR A 147 -7.56 7.89 -12.11
N TRP A 148 -6.44 8.58 -12.31
CA TRP A 148 -5.65 8.53 -13.55
C TRP A 148 -4.44 7.58 -13.48
N PHE A 149 -3.85 7.39 -12.31
CA PHE A 149 -2.92 6.28 -12.03
C PHE A 149 -3.61 4.92 -12.26
N TRP A 150 -4.91 4.85 -11.92
CA TRP A 150 -5.83 3.77 -12.26
C TRP A 150 -6.03 3.54 -13.77
N TYR A 151 -5.69 4.50 -14.63
CA TYR A 151 -5.91 4.43 -16.08
C TYR A 151 -4.62 4.22 -16.90
N THR A 152 -3.44 4.52 -16.36
CA THR A 152 -2.13 4.32 -17.04
C THR A 152 -1.59 2.89 -16.95
N HIS A 153 -2.47 1.92 -16.67
CA HIS A 153 -2.23 0.49 -16.41
C HIS A 153 -1.54 -0.32 -17.54
N ASN A 154 -0.88 0.32 -18.51
CA ASN A 154 -0.12 -0.37 -19.55
C ASN A 154 1.29 0.21 -19.78
N ASN A 155 1.75 1.19 -19.01
CA ASN A 155 3.13 1.66 -19.15
C ASN A 155 3.72 2.17 -17.82
N VAL A 156 4.64 1.38 -17.26
CA VAL A 156 5.46 1.75 -16.10
C VAL A 156 6.23 3.06 -16.37
N GLU A 157 6.64 3.32 -17.62
CA GLU A 157 7.26 4.60 -18.00
C GLU A 157 6.29 5.78 -17.83
N ALA A 158 5.00 5.64 -18.11
CA ALA A 158 4.04 6.73 -17.96
C ALA A 158 3.77 7.09 -16.48
N VAL A 159 3.91 6.11 -15.59
CA VAL A 159 3.93 6.34 -14.14
C VAL A 159 5.19 7.11 -13.76
N TYR A 160 6.35 6.67 -14.23
CA TYR A 160 7.63 7.34 -13.99
C TYR A 160 7.71 8.77 -14.52
N GLU A 161 7.31 9.00 -15.77
CA GLU A 161 7.32 10.31 -16.42
C GLU A 161 6.45 11.31 -15.69
N ARG A 162 5.28 10.90 -15.19
CA ARG A 162 4.39 11.82 -14.46
C ARG A 162 4.78 12.03 -13.02
N MET A 163 5.32 11.01 -12.35
CA MET A 163 5.94 11.22 -11.05
C MET A 163 7.13 12.18 -11.19
N ALA A 164 7.99 11.99 -12.20
CA ALA A 164 9.09 12.90 -12.50
C ALA A 164 8.62 14.33 -12.83
N ASP A 165 7.59 14.50 -13.66
CA ASP A 165 6.98 15.80 -13.96
C ASP A 165 6.42 16.49 -12.70
N TYR A 166 5.85 15.71 -11.77
CA TYR A 166 5.33 16.24 -10.52
C TYR A 166 6.45 16.67 -9.58
N TRP A 167 7.48 15.84 -9.40
CA TRP A 167 8.68 16.16 -8.64
C TRP A 167 9.40 17.42 -9.18
N MET A 168 9.42 17.59 -10.51
CA MET A 168 9.95 18.78 -11.17
C MET A 168 9.08 20.03 -10.96
N LYS A 169 7.75 19.88 -10.91
CA LYS A 169 6.83 21.02 -10.67
C LYS A 169 6.71 21.42 -9.20
N SER A 170 6.77 20.47 -8.27
CA SER A 170 6.71 20.73 -6.82
C SER A 170 8.01 21.35 -6.29
N SER A 171 9.16 20.99 -6.87
CA SER A 171 10.45 21.63 -6.55
C SER A 171 10.56 23.08 -7.03
N THR A 172 9.81 23.48 -8.05
CA THR A 172 9.74 24.89 -8.51
C THR A 172 8.79 25.78 -7.72
N LEU A 173 7.94 25.23 -6.85
CA LEU A 173 6.97 26.00 -6.04
C LEU A 173 7.49 26.36 -4.63
N ASN A 174 8.70 25.91 -4.27
CA ASN A 174 9.35 26.17 -2.98
C ASN A 174 10.54 27.15 -3.07
N HIS A 175 10.58 28.01 -4.09
CA HIS A 175 11.56 29.10 -4.23
C HIS A 175 10.89 30.47 -4.34
#